data_AF-A0A836UXA2-F1
#
_entry.id   AF-A0A836UXA2-F1
#
_cell.length_a   1.000
_cell.length_b   1.000
_cell.length_c   1.000
_cell.angle_alpha   90.00
_cell.angle_beta   90.00
_cell.angle_gamma   90.00
#
_symmetry.space_group_name_H-M   'P 1'
#
loop_
_entity.id
_entity.type
_entity.pdbx_description
1 polymer ?
#
loop_
_entity_poly.entity_id
_entity_poly.type
_entity_poly.pdbx_seq_one_letter_code
_entity_poly.pdbx_strand_id
1 'polypeptide(L)'
;MTEEEIKALQDKITELTDANERITKNRDDIIGEKRDIQSRIGEKDDALKLLAEEKLKLSGDMDGLKVFYEKEKVDAVAKLQEALDGERNSNRKIAYDKEFNANIDMFHASHKDAGKAMLSNALTISYNDQGEKTTSYMHDGAEVANNAKDFQSWASESGVYKLAWCGHN
;
A
#
# COMPACT_ATOMS: atom_id res chain seq x y z
N MET A 1 24.56 -15.71 31.93
CA MET A 1 23.22 -16.28 31.78
C MET A 1 23.09 -17.46 32.70
N THR A 2 22.24 -17.38 33.72
CA THR A 2 22.00 -18.45 34.69
C THR A 2 20.95 -19.44 34.18
N GLU A 3 20.87 -20.64 34.76
CA GLU A 3 19.82 -21.62 34.43
C GLU A 3 18.41 -21.07 34.72
N GLU A 4 18.27 -20.23 35.75
CA GLU A 4 17.02 -19.54 36.05
C GLU A 4 16.64 -18.51 34.97
N GLU A 5 17.60 -17.75 34.44
CA GLU A 5 17.39 -16.83 33.31
C GLU A 5 17.00 -17.59 32.03
N ILE A 6 17.61 -18.74 31.76
CA ILE A 6 17.27 -19.60 30.62
C ILE A 6 15.84 -20.11 30.74
N LYS A 7 15.45 -20.59 31.93
CA LYS A 7 14.10 -21.11 32.18
C LYS A 7 13.04 -20.00 32.05
N ALA A 8 13.30 -18.83 32.61
CA ALA A 8 12.39 -17.68 32.48
C ALA A 8 12.19 -17.25 31.01
N LEU A 9 13.26 -17.30 30.20
CA LEU A 9 13.15 -17.03 28.76
C LEU A 9 12.36 -18.11 28.02
N GLN A 10 12.51 -19.38 28.36
CA GLN A 10 11.74 -20.49 27.78
C GLN A 10 10.23 -20.38 28.10
N ASP A 11 9.90 -20.04 29.35
CA ASP A 11 8.52 -19.80 29.77
C ASP A 11 7.92 -18.60 29.01
N LYS A 12 8.71 -17.52 28.82
CA LYS A 12 8.30 -16.34 28.05
C LYS A 12 8.07 -16.65 26.57
N ILE A 13 8.95 -17.45 25.96
CA ILE A 13 8.79 -17.88 24.56
C ILE A 13 7.52 -18.70 24.39
N THR A 14 7.23 -19.60 25.33
CA THR A 14 6.02 -20.43 25.31
C THR A 14 4.77 -19.55 25.42
N GLU A 15 4.73 -18.62 26.39
CA GLU A 15 3.62 -17.66 26.55
C GLU A 15 3.37 -16.83 25.29
N LEU A 16 4.44 -16.31 24.68
CA LEU A 16 4.36 -15.52 23.45
C LEU A 16 3.90 -16.36 22.25
N THR A 17 4.30 -17.63 22.18
CA THR A 17 3.87 -18.55 21.13
C THR A 17 2.37 -18.81 21.23
N ASP A 18 1.88 -19.16 22.43
CA ASP A 18 0.45 -19.40 22.68
C ASP A 18 -0.39 -18.13 22.46
N ALA A 19 0.14 -16.96 22.78
CA ALA A 19 -0.51 -15.68 22.49
C ALA A 19 -0.60 -15.44 20.97
N ASN A 20 0.48 -15.68 20.23
CA ASN A 20 0.50 -15.54 18.77
C ASN A 20 -0.47 -16.52 18.08
N GLU A 21 -0.57 -17.75 18.54
CA GLU A 21 -1.52 -18.73 18.00
C GLU A 21 -2.98 -18.27 18.20
N ARG A 22 -3.31 -17.78 19.39
CA ARG A 22 -4.65 -17.22 19.68
C ARG A 22 -4.97 -16.00 18.83
N ILE A 23 -4.01 -15.08 18.68
CA ILE A 23 -4.17 -13.91 17.82
C ILE A 23 -4.39 -14.32 16.37
N THR A 24 -3.61 -15.29 15.88
CA THR A 24 -3.72 -15.79 14.50
C THR A 24 -5.08 -16.42 14.26
N LYS A 25 -5.55 -17.27 15.18
CA LYS A 25 -6.88 -17.87 15.10
C LYS A 25 -7.98 -16.83 15.08
N ASN A 26 -7.97 -15.89 16.03
CA ASN A 26 -8.98 -14.83 16.09
C ASN A 26 -8.98 -13.96 14.83
N ARG A 27 -7.79 -13.66 14.27
CA ARG A 27 -7.67 -12.95 13.00
C ARG A 27 -8.34 -13.73 11.86
N ASP A 28 -8.08 -15.02 11.77
CA ASP A 28 -8.61 -15.87 10.70
C ASP A 28 -10.13 -16.02 10.81
N ASP A 29 -10.66 -16.17 12.04
CA ASP A 29 -12.10 -16.19 12.30
C ASP A 29 -12.76 -14.86 11.88
N ILE A 30 -12.19 -13.71 12.26
CA ILE A 30 -12.69 -12.38 11.86
C ILE A 30 -12.64 -12.20 10.34
N ILE A 31 -11.59 -12.68 9.68
CA ILE A 31 -11.49 -12.64 8.20
C ILE A 31 -12.59 -13.50 7.57
N GLY A 32 -12.88 -14.67 8.15
CA GLY A 32 -13.98 -15.54 7.73
C GLY A 32 -15.33 -14.83 7.85
N GLU A 33 -15.66 -14.33 9.05
CA GLU A 33 -16.92 -13.61 9.29
C GLU A 33 -17.08 -12.39 8.38
N LYS A 34 -15.99 -11.64 8.14
CA LYS A 34 -16.00 -10.50 7.22
C LYS A 34 -16.37 -10.94 5.80
N ARG A 35 -15.81 -12.05 5.29
CA ARG A 35 -16.13 -12.58 3.97
C ARG A 35 -17.59 -13.01 3.87
N ASP A 36 -18.10 -13.68 4.89
CA ASP A 36 -19.50 -14.13 4.93
C ASP A 36 -20.48 -12.96 4.94
N ILE A 37 -20.19 -11.92 5.74
CA ILE A 37 -20.99 -10.70 5.77
C ILE A 37 -20.95 -10.00 4.41
N GLN A 38 -19.77 -9.89 3.79
CA GLN A 38 -19.62 -9.28 2.47
C GLN A 38 -20.41 -10.04 1.40
N SER A 39 -20.40 -11.38 1.42
CA SER A 39 -21.21 -12.20 0.51
C SER A 39 -22.70 -11.93 0.68
N ARG A 40 -23.19 -11.94 1.94
CA ARG A 40 -24.61 -11.71 2.24
C ARG A 40 -25.08 -10.29 1.88
N ILE A 41 -24.20 -9.29 1.97
CA ILE A 41 -24.49 -7.93 1.52
C ILE A 41 -24.62 -7.91 0.00
N GLY A 42 -23.67 -8.54 -0.72
CA GLY A 42 -23.72 -8.64 -2.18
C GLY A 42 -25.01 -9.30 -2.69
N GLU A 43 -25.39 -10.44 -2.10
CA GLU A 43 -26.64 -11.14 -2.44
C GLU A 43 -27.89 -10.27 -2.22
N LYS A 44 -27.92 -9.47 -1.14
CA LYS A 44 -29.04 -8.57 -0.86
C LYS A 44 -29.09 -7.40 -1.83
N ASP A 45 -27.94 -6.82 -2.17
CA ASP A 45 -27.86 -5.73 -3.14
C ASP A 45 -28.35 -6.19 -4.52
N ASP A 46 -27.96 -7.38 -4.96
CA ASP A 46 -28.41 -7.96 -6.23
C ASP A 46 -29.92 -8.24 -6.22
N ALA A 47 -30.46 -8.77 -5.12
CA ALA A 47 -31.89 -8.98 -4.97
C ALA A 47 -32.70 -7.66 -5.00
N LEU A 48 -32.18 -6.61 -4.35
CA LEU A 48 -32.81 -5.28 -4.36
C LEU A 48 -32.78 -4.64 -5.76
N LYS A 49 -31.70 -4.84 -6.52
CA LYS A 49 -31.59 -4.39 -7.91
C LYS A 49 -32.60 -5.08 -8.80
N LEU A 50 -32.71 -6.41 -8.71
CA LEU A 50 -33.70 -7.19 -9.47
C LEU A 50 -35.13 -6.73 -9.16
N LEU A 51 -35.44 -6.51 -7.87
CA LEU A 51 -36.76 -6.02 -7.47
C LEU A 51 -37.06 -4.62 -8.02
N ALA A 52 -36.07 -3.71 -8.00
CA ALA A 52 -36.22 -2.38 -8.56
C ALA A 52 -36.44 -2.43 -10.09
N GLU A 53 -35.69 -3.28 -10.78
CA GLU A 53 -35.82 -3.51 -12.22
C GLU A 53 -37.20 -4.08 -12.58
N GLU A 54 -37.65 -5.12 -11.88
CA GLU A 54 -38.98 -5.72 -12.08
C GLU A 54 -40.10 -4.71 -11.83
N LYS A 55 -39.98 -3.86 -10.80
CA LYS A 55 -40.98 -2.83 -10.52
C LYS A 55 -41.11 -1.83 -11.68
N LEU A 56 -39.98 -1.40 -12.25
CA LEU A 56 -39.95 -0.48 -13.40
C LEU A 56 -40.53 -1.13 -14.66
N LYS A 57 -40.22 -2.41 -14.89
CA LYS A 57 -40.80 -3.19 -16.00
C LYS A 57 -42.31 -3.34 -15.84
N LEU A 58 -42.79 -3.69 -14.65
CA LEU A 58 -44.20 -3.87 -14.35
C LEU A 58 -45.00 -2.56 -14.45
N SER A 59 -44.38 -1.41 -14.12
CA SER A 59 -45.00 -0.10 -14.32
C SER A 59 -44.92 0.41 -15.76
N GLY A 60 -44.23 -0.29 -16.66
CA GLY A 60 -43.99 0.16 -18.05
C GLY A 60 -43.12 1.40 -18.16
N ASP A 61 -42.37 1.73 -17.10
CA ASP A 61 -41.52 2.93 -17.04
C ASP A 61 -40.18 2.66 -17.71
N MET A 62 -40.19 2.71 -19.05
CA MET A 62 -39.01 2.44 -19.87
C MET A 62 -37.92 3.51 -19.73
N ASP A 63 -38.30 4.76 -19.47
CA ASP A 63 -37.35 5.83 -19.22
C ASP A 63 -36.65 5.65 -17.87
N GLY A 64 -37.41 5.30 -16.82
CA GLY A 64 -36.85 4.93 -15.51
C GLY A 64 -35.93 3.71 -15.59
N LEU A 65 -36.29 2.69 -16.37
CA LEU A 65 -35.45 1.51 -16.60
C LEU A 65 -34.12 1.87 -17.29
N LYS A 66 -34.14 2.78 -18.26
CA LYS A 66 -32.92 3.25 -18.93
C LYS A 66 -32.01 4.00 -17.94
N VAL A 67 -32.57 4.91 -17.15
CA VAL A 67 -31.82 5.66 -16.12
C VAL A 67 -31.22 4.71 -15.08
N PHE A 68 -31.96 3.67 -14.67
CA PHE A 68 -31.47 2.65 -13.75
C PHE A 68 -30.20 1.96 -14.28
N TYR A 69 -30.20 1.50 -15.54
CA TYR A 69 -29.01 0.87 -16.13
C TYR A 69 -27.85 1.84 -16.38
N GLU A 70 -28.15 3.09 -16.71
CA GLU A 70 -27.12 4.12 -16.86
C GLU A 70 -26.41 4.36 -15.52
N LYS A 71 -27.17 4.45 -14.44
CA LYS A 71 -26.64 4.58 -13.09
C LYS A 71 -25.80 3.37 -12.69
N GLU A 72 -26.29 2.15 -12.92
CA GLU A 72 -25.53 0.91 -12.63
C GLU A 72 -24.18 0.88 -13.37
N LYS A 73 -24.14 1.34 -14.62
CA LYS A 73 -22.89 1.44 -15.38
C LYS A 73 -21.94 2.47 -14.78
N VAL A 74 -22.45 3.66 -14.44
CA VAL A 74 -21.63 4.71 -13.81
C VAL A 74 -21.07 4.24 -12.48
N ASP A 75 -21.89 3.62 -11.63
CA ASP A 75 -21.48 3.08 -10.34
C ASP A 75 -20.45 1.95 -10.50
N ALA A 76 -20.61 1.08 -11.51
CA ALA A 76 -19.63 0.04 -11.81
C ALA A 76 -18.28 0.62 -12.27
N VAL A 77 -18.30 1.63 -13.14
CA VAL A 77 -17.08 2.33 -13.58
C VAL A 77 -16.40 3.03 -12.40
N ALA A 78 -17.15 3.71 -11.54
CA ALA A 78 -16.60 4.37 -10.35
C ALA A 78 -15.91 3.36 -9.41
N LYS A 79 -16.55 2.21 -9.13
CA LYS A 79 -15.95 1.15 -8.31
C LYS A 79 -14.66 0.58 -8.91
N LEU A 80 -14.63 0.37 -10.23
CA LEU A 80 -13.43 -0.09 -10.92
C LEU A 80 -12.30 0.94 -10.85
N GLN A 81 -12.64 2.23 -10.99
CA GLN A 81 -11.67 3.32 -10.87
C GLN A 81 -11.10 3.41 -9.46
N GLU A 82 -11.94 3.33 -8.42
CA GLU A 82 -11.50 3.30 -7.03
C GLU A 82 -10.60 2.10 -6.72
N ALA A 83 -10.95 0.91 -7.24
CA ALA A 83 -10.12 -0.29 -7.09
C ALA A 83 -8.76 -0.13 -7.77
N LEU A 84 -8.74 0.42 -8.99
CA LEU A 84 -7.52 0.68 -9.74
C LEU A 84 -6.63 1.73 -9.04
N ASP A 85 -7.22 2.81 -8.53
CA ASP A 85 -6.50 3.84 -7.79
C ASP A 85 -5.95 3.30 -6.46
N GLY A 86 -6.71 2.45 -5.77
CA GLY A 86 -6.27 1.72 -4.58
C GLY A 86 -5.07 0.81 -4.89
N GLU A 87 -5.13 0.03 -5.97
CA GLU A 87 -4.04 -0.85 -6.39
C GLU A 87 -2.80 -0.05 -6.81
N ARG A 88 -2.97 1.03 -7.59
CA ARG A 88 -1.88 1.93 -7.98
C ARG A 88 -1.21 2.57 -6.77
N ASN A 89 -1.99 3.02 -5.78
CA ASN A 89 -1.45 3.58 -4.55
C ASN A 89 -0.68 2.53 -3.72
N SER A 90 -1.20 1.31 -3.62
CA SER A 90 -0.53 0.19 -2.96
C SER A 90 0.80 -0.15 -3.64
N ASN A 91 0.78 -0.31 -4.97
CA ASN A 91 1.96 -0.61 -5.78
C ASN A 91 2.99 0.52 -5.69
N ARG A 92 2.56 1.79 -5.73
CA ARG A 92 3.42 2.96 -5.53
C ARG A 92 4.08 2.91 -4.15
N LYS A 93 3.35 2.60 -3.09
CA LYS A 93 3.92 2.50 -1.73
C LYS A 93 4.95 1.38 -1.64
N ILE A 94 4.64 0.19 -2.16
CA ILE A 94 5.56 -0.95 -2.15
C ILE A 94 6.84 -0.63 -2.92
N ALA A 95 6.69 -0.03 -4.11
CA ALA A 95 7.82 0.40 -4.92
C ALA A 95 8.65 1.49 -4.22
N TYR A 96 7.98 2.47 -3.61
CA TYR A 96 8.63 3.52 -2.83
C TYR A 96 9.42 2.91 -1.67
N ASP A 97 8.80 2.05 -0.85
CA ASP A 97 9.45 1.43 0.30
C ASP A 97 10.68 0.62 -0.14
N LYS A 98 10.60 -0.10 -1.28
CA LYS A 98 11.72 -0.84 -1.85
C LYS A 98 12.89 0.07 -2.24
N GLU A 99 12.62 1.13 -3.00
CA GLU A 99 13.64 2.09 -3.44
C GLU A 99 14.20 2.89 -2.26
N PHE A 100 13.35 3.28 -1.31
CA PHE A 100 13.74 3.98 -0.10
C PHE A 100 14.69 3.13 0.75
N ASN A 101 14.32 1.87 1.02
CA ASN A 101 15.15 0.95 1.80
C ASN A 101 16.46 0.59 1.09
N ALA A 102 16.50 0.59 -0.25
CA ALA A 102 17.74 0.38 -1.00
C ALA A 102 18.76 1.52 -0.84
N ASN A 103 18.31 2.72 -0.46
CA ASN A 103 19.16 3.91 -0.33
C ASN A 103 19.39 4.34 1.12
N ILE A 104 18.56 3.90 2.07
CA ILE A 104 18.65 4.37 3.46
C ILE A 104 20.00 4.06 4.13
N ASP A 105 20.66 2.99 3.69
CA ASP A 105 21.95 2.55 4.22
C ASP A 105 23.14 3.35 3.67
N MET A 106 22.91 4.20 2.66
CA MET A 106 23.91 5.15 2.18
C MET A 106 24.21 6.26 3.21
N PHE A 107 23.37 6.44 4.22
CA PHE A 107 23.56 7.44 5.27
C PHE A 107 24.25 6.86 6.49
N HIS A 108 25.19 7.61 7.07
CA HIS A 108 25.85 7.22 8.31
C HIS A 108 24.83 7.10 9.45
N ALA A 109 25.04 6.14 10.36
CA ALA A 109 24.09 5.83 11.43
C ALA A 109 23.72 7.08 12.27
N SER A 110 24.71 7.94 12.55
CA SER A 110 24.51 9.21 13.29
C SER A 110 23.72 10.28 12.53
N HIS A 111 23.53 10.13 11.21
CA HIS A 111 22.79 11.05 10.35
C HIS A 111 21.57 10.37 9.70
N LYS A 112 21.26 9.13 10.09
CA LYS A 112 20.27 8.29 9.40
C LYS A 112 18.88 8.89 9.43
N ASP A 113 18.50 9.59 10.49
CA ASP A 113 17.18 10.23 10.57
C ASP A 113 17.07 11.50 9.71
N ALA A 114 18.13 12.31 9.64
CA ALA A 114 18.19 13.43 8.69
C ALA A 114 18.23 12.93 7.24
N GLY A 115 19.00 11.88 6.97
CA GLY A 115 19.09 11.22 5.68
C GLY A 115 17.76 10.63 5.21
N LYS A 116 17.00 9.99 6.12
CA LYS A 116 15.63 9.52 5.84
C LYS A 116 14.73 10.66 5.36
N ALA A 117 14.75 11.80 6.04
CA ALA A 117 13.92 12.95 5.67
C ALA A 117 14.35 13.56 4.33
N MET A 118 15.66 13.64 4.07
CA MET A 118 16.20 14.08 2.78
C MET A 118 15.81 13.14 1.64
N LEU A 119 15.95 11.82 1.84
CA LEU A 119 15.58 10.80 0.87
C LEU A 119 14.06 10.78 0.63
N SER A 120 13.24 10.98 1.67
CA SER A 120 11.79 10.99 1.51
C SER A 120 11.29 12.18 0.69
N ASN A 121 11.99 13.30 0.78
CA ASN A 121 11.68 14.49 -0.01
C ASN A 121 12.23 14.39 -1.45
N ALA A 122 13.29 13.60 -1.66
CA ALA A 122 13.90 13.43 -2.98
C ALA A 122 13.22 12.33 -3.80
N LEU A 123 12.88 11.19 -3.20
CA LEU A 123 12.37 10.03 -3.92
C LEU A 123 10.92 10.21 -4.35
N THR A 124 10.66 10.10 -5.64
CA THR A 124 9.33 10.08 -6.24
C THR A 124 9.14 8.79 -7.04
N ILE A 125 8.02 8.09 -6.81
CA ILE A 125 7.57 6.97 -7.62
C ILE A 125 6.29 7.37 -8.35
N SER A 126 6.28 7.23 -9.67
CA SER A 126 5.12 7.46 -10.52
C SER A 126 4.93 6.30 -11.49
N TYR A 127 3.82 6.33 -12.23
CA TYR A 127 3.52 5.36 -13.28
C TYR A 127 3.11 6.13 -14.53
N ASN A 128 3.65 5.76 -15.69
CA ASN A 128 3.27 6.36 -16.97
C ASN A 128 1.92 5.81 -17.47
N ASP A 129 1.45 6.32 -18.62
CA ASP A 129 0.18 5.90 -19.23
C ASP A 129 0.18 4.42 -19.65
N GLN A 130 1.36 3.81 -19.85
CA GLN A 130 1.53 2.38 -20.10
C GLN A 130 1.53 1.53 -18.82
N GLY A 131 1.45 2.16 -17.63
CA GLY A 131 1.50 1.47 -16.34
C GLY A 131 2.91 1.07 -15.90
N GLU A 132 3.95 1.60 -16.52
CA GLU A 132 5.34 1.33 -16.16
C GLU A 132 5.80 2.24 -15.02
N LYS A 133 6.48 1.65 -14.03
CA LYS A 133 7.04 2.37 -12.88
C LYS A 133 8.14 3.33 -13.35
N THR A 134 8.01 4.61 -13.00
CA THR A 134 9.07 5.60 -13.14
C THR A 134 9.58 6.00 -11.74
N THR A 135 10.87 5.86 -11.52
CA THR A 135 11.56 6.32 -10.30
C THR A 135 12.29 7.61 -10.63
N SER A 136 12.18 8.63 -9.79
CA SER A 136 12.89 9.89 -9.93
C SER A 136 13.38 10.37 -8.57
N TYR A 137 14.57 10.96 -8.54
CA TYR A 137 15.15 11.60 -7.37
C TYR A 137 15.27 13.09 -7.66
N MET A 138 14.61 13.90 -6.85
CA MET A 138 14.50 15.34 -7.03
C MET A 138 15.33 16.08 -5.98
N HIS A 139 16.03 17.13 -6.41
CA HIS A 139 16.69 18.09 -5.52
C HIS A 139 16.49 19.49 -6.06
N ASP A 140 16.02 20.42 -5.21
CA ASP A 140 15.73 21.82 -5.58
C ASP A 140 14.85 21.97 -6.85
N GLY A 141 13.90 21.05 -7.03
CA GLY A 141 12.97 21.05 -8.16
C GLY A 141 13.52 20.47 -9.47
N ALA A 142 14.75 19.97 -9.48
CA ALA A 142 15.36 19.30 -10.63
C ALA A 142 15.51 17.79 -10.38
N GLU A 143 15.29 16.99 -11.42
CA GLU A 143 15.63 15.57 -11.40
C GLU A 143 17.16 15.42 -11.45
N VAL A 144 17.71 14.74 -10.43
CA VAL A 144 19.15 14.47 -10.32
C VAL A 144 19.51 13.03 -10.67
N ALA A 145 18.53 12.12 -10.62
CA ALA A 145 18.69 10.72 -11.00
C ALA A 145 17.34 10.05 -11.23
N ASN A 146 17.32 8.97 -12.01
CA ASN A 146 16.13 8.14 -12.27
C ASN A 146 16.24 6.71 -11.69
N ASN A 147 17.32 6.43 -10.95
CA ASN A 147 17.55 5.16 -10.29
C ASN A 147 18.46 5.33 -9.06
N ALA A 148 18.45 4.34 -8.16
CA ALA A 148 19.17 4.39 -6.90
C ALA A 148 20.70 4.56 -7.08
N LYS A 149 21.30 3.90 -8.07
CA LYS A 149 22.76 3.93 -8.28
C LYS A 149 23.25 5.31 -8.70
N ASP A 150 22.53 5.94 -9.62
CA ASP A 150 22.87 7.28 -10.10
C ASP A 150 22.62 8.32 -9.01
N PHE A 151 21.56 8.15 -8.23
CA PHE A 151 21.29 8.99 -7.08
C PHE A 151 22.39 8.88 -6.02
N GLN A 152 22.83 7.67 -5.71
CA GLN A 152 23.95 7.40 -4.80
C GLN A 152 25.24 8.07 -5.27
N SER A 153 25.55 7.93 -6.56
CA SER A 153 26.72 8.57 -7.17
C SER A 153 26.65 10.10 -7.04
N TRP A 154 25.51 10.71 -7.38
CA TRP A 154 25.28 12.14 -7.23
C TRP A 154 25.34 12.60 -5.77
N ALA A 155 24.72 11.87 -4.85
CA ALA A 155 24.65 12.19 -3.42
C ALA A 155 26.02 12.17 -2.75
N SER A 156 26.95 11.33 -3.23
CA SER A 156 28.34 11.29 -2.76
C SER A 156 29.13 12.57 -3.11
N GLU A 157 28.69 13.31 -4.13
CA GLU A 157 29.32 14.54 -4.60
C GLU A 157 28.55 15.81 -4.19
N SER A 158 27.25 15.69 -3.90
CA SER A 158 26.37 16.78 -3.49
C SER A 158 26.62 17.23 -2.06
N GLY A 159 26.94 18.51 -1.85
CA GLY A 159 27.44 19.02 -0.56
C GLY A 159 26.57 18.67 0.66
N VAL A 160 25.24 18.80 0.56
CA VAL A 160 24.33 18.52 1.69
C VAL A 160 24.21 17.01 1.96
N TYR A 161 24.17 16.19 0.91
CA TYR A 161 24.08 14.73 1.05
C TYR A 161 25.41 14.11 1.46
N LYS A 162 26.53 14.64 0.96
CA LYS A 162 27.89 14.21 1.27
C LYS A 162 28.23 14.29 2.75
N LEU A 163 27.66 15.25 3.48
CA LEU A 163 27.85 15.37 4.93
C LEU A 163 27.19 14.21 5.71
N ALA A 164 26.08 13.69 5.19
CA ALA A 164 25.36 12.56 5.78
C ALA A 164 25.78 11.20 5.20
N TRP A 165 26.58 11.21 4.12
CA TRP A 165 26.96 10.06 3.32
C TRP A 165 27.95 9.15 4.05
N CYS A 166 27.64 7.86 4.11
CA CYS A 166 28.57 6.79 4.41
C CYS A 166 29.20 6.34 3.10
N GLY A 167 30.46 6.71 2.85
CA GLY A 167 31.21 6.18 1.70
C GLY A 167 31.21 4.65 1.72
N HIS A 168 30.38 4.02 0.89
CA HIS A 168 30.54 2.60 0.57
C HIS A 168 31.57 2.48 -0.57
N ASN A 169 32.75 1.98 -0.21
CA ASN A 169 33.70 1.37 -1.15
C ASN A 169 33.16 0.03 -1.65
#